data_AF-A0A6V8M5J5-F1
#
_entry.id   AF-A0A6V8M5J5-F1
#
_cell.length_a   1.000
_cell.length_b   1.000
_cell.length_c   1.000
_cell.angle_alpha   90.00
_cell.angle_beta   90.00
_cell.angle_gamma   90.00
#
_symmetry.space_group_name_H-M   'P 1'
#
loop_
_entity.id
_entity.type
_entity.pdbx_description
1 polymer ?
#
loop_
_entity_poly.entity_id
_entity_poly.type
_entity_poly.pdbx_seq_one_letter_code
_entity_poly.pdbx_strand_id
1 'polypeptide(L)'
;MRPAVILLALALAACQGSSTIVIPQDASSLDHFALGLRYKQEGRYLLAREHFQLAKATARDMDLERRCDSEIDAADRALKALR
;
A
#
# COMPACT_ATOMS: atom_id res chain seq x y z
N MET A 1 35.52 -15.57 -32.56
CA MET A 1 34.25 -16.20 -32.16
C MET A 1 34.50 -16.91 -30.84
N ARG A 2 33.97 -16.57 -29.67
CA ARG A 2 32.68 -15.97 -29.31
C ARG A 2 32.82 -15.23 -27.96
N PRO A 3 32.63 -13.90 -27.88
CA PRO A 3 32.48 -13.16 -26.62
C PRO A 3 31.04 -13.29 -26.10
N ALA A 4 30.47 -14.49 -26.11
CA ALA A 4 29.03 -14.70 -25.97
C ALA A 4 28.60 -15.20 -24.58
N VAL A 5 29.54 -15.46 -23.67
CA VAL A 5 29.23 -16.06 -22.36
C VAL A 5 29.08 -15.03 -21.24
N ILE A 6 29.63 -13.82 -21.39
CA ILE A 6 29.64 -12.81 -20.31
C ILE A 6 28.30 -12.04 -20.23
N LEU A 7 27.45 -12.11 -21.25
CA LEU A 7 26.20 -11.34 -21.30
C LEU A 7 25.00 -11.98 -20.55
N LEU A 8 25.11 -13.20 -20.04
CA LEU A 8 23.97 -13.91 -19.44
C LEU A 8 23.81 -13.72 -17.93
N ALA A 9 24.65 -12.93 -17.27
CA ALA A 9 24.54 -12.64 -15.83
C ALA A 9 23.70 -11.39 -15.52
N LEU A 10 23.32 -10.59 -16.54
CA LEU A 10 22.65 -9.30 -16.34
C LEU A 10 21.12 -9.37 -16.30
N ALA A 11 20.52 -10.58 -16.32
CA ALA A 11 19.06 -10.75 -16.30
C ALA A 11 18.46 -10.90 -14.90
N LEU A 12 19.30 -11.01 -13.84
CA LEU A 12 18.84 -11.31 -12.48
C LEU A 12 18.76 -10.07 -11.56
N ALA A 13 18.60 -8.87 -12.12
CA ALA A 13 18.47 -7.63 -11.34
C ALA A 13 17.06 -7.01 -11.36
N ALA A 14 16.07 -7.65 -12.00
CA ALA A 14 14.79 -7.01 -12.32
C ALA A 14 13.58 -7.35 -11.41
N CYS A 15 13.71 -8.21 -10.38
CA CYS A 15 12.53 -8.69 -9.63
C CYS A 15 12.50 -8.37 -8.13
N GLN A 16 13.35 -7.46 -7.62
CA GLN A 16 13.30 -7.11 -6.19
C GLN A 16 13.07 -5.61 -5.97
N GLY A 17 12.05 -5.09 -6.66
CA GLY A 17 11.39 -3.84 -6.29
C GLY A 17 10.43 -4.04 -5.12
N SER A 18 10.89 -4.65 -4.03
CA SER A 18 10.19 -4.54 -2.75
C SER A 18 10.52 -3.17 -2.20
N SER A 19 9.85 -2.15 -2.74
CA SER A 19 9.81 -0.81 -2.17
C SER A 19 9.35 -0.96 -0.73
N THR A 20 10.31 -1.11 0.17
CA THR A 20 10.06 -1.07 1.61
C THR A 20 9.74 0.39 1.85
N ILE A 21 8.45 0.71 1.78
CA ILE A 21 7.93 2.00 2.20
C ILE A 21 8.27 2.07 3.68
N VAL A 22 9.40 2.72 3.99
CA VAL A 22 9.76 3.07 5.35
C VAL A 22 8.75 4.13 5.75
N ILE A 23 7.68 3.68 6.39
CA ILE A 23 6.68 4.56 6.96
C ILE A 23 7.42 5.37 8.03
N PRO A 24 7.55 6.70 7.89
CA PRO A 24 8.13 7.51 8.93
C PRO A 24 7.35 7.22 10.22
N GLN A 25 8.05 6.78 11.26
CA GLN A 25 7.46 6.34 12.52
C GLN A 25 6.66 7.45 13.23
N ASP A 26 6.80 8.69 12.74
CA ASP A 26 6.23 9.93 13.27
C ASP A 26 4.87 10.29 12.66
N ALA A 27 4.43 9.61 11.58
CA ALA A 27 3.11 9.82 11.03
C ALA A 27 2.05 9.14 11.92
N SER A 28 1.16 9.93 12.52
CA SER A 28 0.09 9.40 13.37
C SER A 28 -0.79 8.46 12.55
N SER A 29 -1.19 7.31 13.11
CA SER A 29 -2.15 6.39 12.50
C SER A 29 -3.45 7.11 12.07
N LEU A 30 -3.82 8.18 12.80
CA LEU A 30 -4.93 9.06 12.45
C LEU A 30 -4.70 9.88 11.18
N ASP A 31 -3.47 10.31 10.91
CA ASP A 31 -3.15 11.07 9.69
C ASP A 31 -3.28 10.19 8.46
N HIS A 32 -2.76 8.95 8.53
CA HIS A 32 -2.95 7.96 7.49
C HIS A 32 -4.43 7.61 7.30
N PHE A 33 -5.19 7.47 8.39
CA PHE A 33 -6.63 7.23 8.30
C PHE A 33 -7.37 8.39 7.62
N ALA A 34 -7.04 9.63 7.95
CA ALA A 34 -7.62 10.82 7.35
C ALA A 34 -7.28 10.94 5.84
N LEU A 35 -6.02 10.65 5.47
CA LEU A 35 -5.59 10.56 4.07
C LEU A 35 -6.36 9.47 3.31
N GLY A 36 -6.55 8.30 3.91
CA GLY A 36 -7.37 7.23 3.33
C GLY A 36 -8.80 7.67 3.05
N LEU A 37 -9.44 8.37 4.00
CA LEU A 37 -10.79 8.92 3.81
C LEU A 37 -10.85 9.93 2.66
N ARG A 38 -9.86 10.82 2.54
CA ARG A 38 -9.79 11.80 1.45
C ARG A 38 -9.68 11.11 0.08
N TYR A 39 -8.76 10.14 -0.05
CA TYR A 39 -8.64 9.40 -1.32
C TYR A 39 -9.89 8.59 -1.64
N LYS A 40 -10.59 8.07 -0.63
CA LYS A 40 -11.89 7.41 -0.83
C LYS A 40 -12.93 8.37 -1.40
N GLN A 41 -13.01 9.60 -0.89
CA GLN A 41 -13.91 10.65 -1.40
C GLN A 41 -13.55 11.08 -2.83
N GLU A 42 -12.27 11.07 -3.17
CA GLU A 42 -11.78 11.34 -4.54
C GLU A 42 -12.02 10.14 -5.50
N GLY A 43 -12.57 9.02 -5.04
CA GLY A 43 -12.77 7.80 -5.84
C GLY A 43 -11.47 7.01 -6.10
N ARG A 44 -10.38 7.38 -5.46
CA ARG A 44 -9.05 6.76 -5.60
C ARG A 44 -8.90 5.59 -4.63
N TYR A 45 -9.72 4.55 -4.84
CA TYR A 45 -9.89 3.46 -3.87
C TYR A 45 -8.61 2.63 -3.62
N LEU A 46 -7.71 2.49 -4.60
CA LEU A 46 -6.43 1.80 -4.38
C LEU A 46 -5.55 2.53 -3.35
N LEU A 47 -5.42 3.85 -3.49
CA LEU A 47 -4.65 4.69 -2.58
C LEU A 47 -5.33 4.80 -1.21
N ALA A 48 -6.66 4.89 -1.21
CA ALA A 48 -7.43 4.87 0.04
C ALA A 48 -7.11 3.60 0.85
N ARG A 49 -7.16 2.43 0.19
CA ARG A 49 -6.85 1.14 0.80
C ARG A 49 -5.43 1.07 1.35
N GLU A 50 -4.44 1.52 0.57
CA GLU A 50 -3.04 1.57 1.02
C GLU A 50 -2.91 2.39 2.32
N HIS A 51 -3.48 3.60 2.35
CA HIS A 51 -3.41 4.45 3.55
C HIS A 51 -4.15 3.86 4.76
N PHE A 52 -5.27 3.17 4.57
CA PHE A 52 -5.90 2.44 5.68
C PHE A 52 -5.05 1.27 6.19
N GLN A 53 -4.31 0.59 5.32
CA GLN A 53 -3.37 -0.46 5.74
C GLN A 53 -2.19 0.13 6.55
N LEU A 54 -1.67 1.29 6.14
CA LEU A 54 -0.63 2.01 6.89
C LEU A 54 -1.16 2.47 8.25
N ALA A 55 -2.36 3.06 8.29
CA ALA A 55 -3.03 3.47 9.52
C ALA A 55 -3.24 2.29 10.49
N LYS A 56 -3.66 1.14 9.94
CA LYS A 56 -3.81 -0.11 10.70
C LYS A 56 -2.47 -0.58 11.29
N ALA A 57 -1.41 -0.59 10.49
CA ALA A 57 -0.10 -1.06 10.90
C ALA A 57 0.52 -0.21 12.02
N THR A 58 0.18 1.07 12.12
CA THR A 58 0.66 1.99 13.16
C THR A 58 -0.36 2.25 14.27
N ALA A 59 -1.55 1.65 14.20
CA ALA A 59 -2.58 1.80 15.23
C ALA A 59 -2.14 1.10 16.53
N ARG A 60 -2.32 1.79 17.66
CA ARG A 60 -2.17 1.22 19.02
C ARG A 60 -3.52 1.02 19.71
N ASP A 61 -4.59 1.37 19.03
CA ASP A 61 -5.98 1.31 19.49
C ASP A 61 -6.75 0.31 18.63
N MET A 62 -7.41 -0.64 19.29
CA MET A 62 -8.22 -1.67 18.63
C MET A 62 -9.42 -1.08 17.90
N ASP A 63 -9.97 0.04 18.37
CA ASP A 63 -11.11 0.67 17.71
C ASP A 63 -10.69 1.27 16.38
N LEU A 64 -9.52 1.93 16.32
CA LEU A 64 -8.94 2.40 15.08
C LEU A 64 -8.61 1.24 14.12
N GLU A 65 -8.08 0.13 14.64
CA GLU A 65 -7.79 -1.06 13.83
C GLU A 65 -9.05 -1.60 13.14
N ARG A 66 -10.14 -1.79 13.90
CA ARG A 66 -11.44 -2.25 13.36
C ARG A 66 -12.02 -1.29 12.34
N ARG A 67 -11.87 0.03 12.57
CA ARG A 67 -12.31 1.05 11.61
C ARG A 67 -11.51 0.97 10.31
N CYS A 68 -10.20 0.75 10.40
CA CYS A 68 -9.35 0.55 9.22
C CYS A 68 -9.78 -0.68 8.43
N ASP A 69 -10.08 -1.80 9.09
CA ASP A 69 -10.56 -3.02 8.43
C ASP A 69 -11.87 -2.79 7.67
N SER A 70 -12.84 -2.14 8.32
CA SER A 70 -14.12 -1.81 7.68
C SER A 70 -13.95 -0.95 6.42
N GLU A 71 -13.02 0.00 6.46
CA GLU A 71 -12.73 0.90 5.35
C GLU A 71 -11.93 0.24 4.22
N ILE A 72 -11.01 -0.68 4.54
CA ILE A 72 -10.31 -1.53 3.57
C ILE A 72 -11.33 -2.38 2.82
N ASP A 73 -12.24 -3.04 3.53
CA ASP A 73 -13.29 -3.86 2.92
C ASP A 73 -14.21 -3.04 2.01
N ALA A 74 -14.54 -1.81 2.41
CA ALA A 74 -15.34 -0.90 1.59
C ALA A 74 -14.60 -0.49 0.31
N ALA A 75 -13.32 -0.16 0.39
CA ALA A 75 -12.49 0.15 -0.77
C ALA A 75 -12.35 -1.06 -1.70
N ASP A 76 -12.17 -2.27 -1.16
CA ASP A 76 -12.08 -3.51 -1.95
C ASP A 76 -13.39 -3.83 -2.67
N ARG A 77 -14.55 -3.60 -2.03
CA ARG A 77 -15.86 -3.72 -2.71
C ARG A 77 -15.99 -2.71 -3.85
N ALA A 78 -15.58 -1.46 -3.65
CA ALA A 78 -15.62 -0.44 -4.69
C ALA A 78 -14.70 -0.80 -5.88
N LEU A 79 -13.49 -1.29 -5.62
CA LEU A 79 -12.56 -1.75 -6.65
C LEU A 79 -13.09 -2.94 -7.45
N LYS A 80 -13.77 -3.87 -6.80
CA LYS A 80 -14.42 -5.00 -7.48
C LYS A 80 -15.57 -4.53 -8.38
N ALA A 81 -16.34 -3.53 -7.95
CA ALA A 81 -17.44 -2.99 -8.73
C ALA A 81 -17.00 -2.17 -9.96
N LEU A 82 -15.75 -1.68 -9.96
CA LEU A 82 -15.16 -0.92 -11.08
C LEU A 82 -14.51 -1.80 -12.16
N ARG A 83 -14.32 -3.11 -11.89
CA ARG A 83 -13.73 -4.08 -12.82
C ARG A 83 -14.82 -4.80 -13.60
#